data_AF-A0A2S9E807-F1
#
_entry.id   AF-A0A2S9E807-F1
#
_cell.length_a   1.000
_cell.length_b   1.000
_cell.length_c   1.000
_cell.angle_alpha   90.00
_cell.angle_beta   90.00
_cell.angle_gamma   90.00
#
_symmetry.space_group_name_H-M   'P 1'
#
loop_
_entity.id
_entity.type
_entity.pdbx_description
1 polymer ?
#
loop_
_entity_poly.entity_id
_entity_poly.type
_entity_poly.pdbx_seq_one_letter_code
_entity_poly.pdbx_strand_id
1 'polypeptide(L)'
;MPAFAPLQPRFPCGGLTLSSRVDTLIRQDLLDPLPYVRRHICGDWGDVREDHRHYNDAAVERGGYLLSSYAISDSSALCIFTEADRRLTAVFLSDEH
;
A
#
# COMPACT_ATOMS: atom_id res chain seq x y z
N MET A 1 19.08 -14.85 18.57
CA MET A 1 17.72 -15.05 18.03
C MET A 1 17.18 -13.67 17.71
N PRO A 2 16.99 -13.24 16.45
CA PRO A 2 16.34 -11.97 16.21
C PRO A 2 14.87 -12.12 16.61
N ALA A 3 14.38 -11.24 17.46
CA ALA A 3 12.97 -11.14 17.77
C ALA A 3 12.24 -10.80 16.46
N PHE A 4 11.33 -11.67 16.02
CA PHE A 4 10.30 -11.26 15.06
C PHE A 4 9.46 -10.21 15.77
N ALA A 5 9.79 -8.94 15.55
CA ALA A 5 8.89 -7.87 15.96
C ALA A 5 7.56 -8.13 15.23
N PRO A 6 6.43 -8.30 15.95
CA PRO A 6 5.15 -8.39 15.28
C PRO A 6 4.98 -7.07 14.52
N LEU A 7 4.84 -7.18 13.20
CA LEU A 7 4.45 -6.08 12.34
C LEU A 7 3.08 -5.59 12.83
N GLN A 8 3.08 -4.59 13.70
CA GLN A 8 1.87 -4.02 14.27
C GLN A 8 1.28 -3.05 13.25
N PRO A 9 0.04 -3.27 12.77
CA PRO A 9 -0.61 -2.34 11.87
C PRO A 9 -0.82 -1.00 12.59
N ARG A 10 -0.40 0.10 11.96
CA ARG A 10 -0.56 1.47 12.46
C ARG A 10 -1.98 1.99 12.27
N PHE A 11 -2.73 1.40 11.32
CA PHE A 11 -4.11 1.76 11.01
C PHE A 11 -4.86 0.54 10.43
N PRO A 12 -6.20 0.51 10.50
CA PRO A 12 -7.00 -0.56 9.89
C PRO A 12 -6.97 -0.47 8.35
N CYS A 13 -6.88 -1.62 7.67
CA CYS A 13 -6.94 -1.65 6.20
C CYS A 13 -8.33 -1.35 5.62
N GLY A 14 -9.39 -1.54 6.40
CA GLY A 14 -10.76 -1.47 5.90
C GLY A 14 -11.06 -2.53 4.84
N GLY A 15 -11.93 -2.20 3.89
CA GLY A 15 -12.21 -3.00 2.71
C GLY A 15 -11.10 -2.88 1.68
N LEU A 16 -10.67 -4.01 1.12
CA LEU A 16 -9.63 -4.06 0.08
C LEU A 16 -10.28 -4.18 -1.29
N THR A 17 -9.95 -3.28 -2.21
CA THR A 17 -10.32 -3.37 -3.63
C THR A 17 -9.07 -3.45 -4.50
N LEU A 18 -9.16 -4.18 -5.59
CA LEU A 18 -8.06 -4.41 -6.53
C LEU A 18 -8.51 -3.93 -7.92
N SER A 19 -7.62 -3.26 -8.64
CA SER A 19 -7.88 -2.92 -10.04
C SER A 19 -7.93 -4.17 -10.90
N SER A 20 -8.58 -4.07 -12.07
CA SER A 20 -8.68 -5.19 -13.02
C SER A 20 -7.31 -5.69 -13.47
N ARG A 21 -6.30 -4.81 -13.63
CA ARG A 21 -4.95 -5.27 -13.97
C ARG A 21 -4.26 -5.99 -12.81
N VAL A 22 -4.40 -5.48 -11.58
CA VAL A 22 -3.85 -6.14 -10.39
C VAL A 22 -4.50 -7.52 -10.20
N ASP A 23 -5.83 -7.63 -10.32
CA ASP A 23 -6.56 -8.91 -10.29
C ASP A 23 -6.07 -9.88 -11.38
N THR A 24 -5.81 -9.38 -12.59
CA THR A 24 -5.25 -10.21 -13.68
C THR A 24 -3.87 -10.76 -13.32
N LEU A 25 -2.96 -9.93 -12.80
CA LEU A 25 -1.61 -10.37 -12.39
C LEU A 25 -1.66 -11.40 -11.26
N ILE A 26 -2.61 -11.26 -10.33
CA ILE A 26 -2.83 -12.22 -9.24
C ILE A 26 -3.32 -13.55 -9.80
N ARG A 27 -4.29 -13.53 -10.73
CA ARG A 27 -4.79 -14.75 -11.39
C ARG A 27 -3.73 -15.48 -12.19
N GLN A 28 -2.72 -14.74 -12.66
CA GLN A 28 -1.58 -15.28 -13.39
C GLN A 28 -0.43 -15.72 -12.47
N ASP A 29 -0.59 -15.63 -11.15
CA ASP A 29 0.46 -15.92 -10.15
C ASP A 29 1.71 -15.04 -10.32
N LEU A 30 1.57 -13.88 -10.96
CA LEU A 30 2.66 -12.94 -11.21
C LEU A 30 2.81 -11.89 -10.10
N LEU A 31 1.80 -11.72 -9.26
CA LEU A 31 1.77 -10.70 -8.21
C LEU A 31 0.99 -11.20 -6.99
N ASP A 32 1.57 -11.03 -5.81
CA ASP A 32 0.87 -11.20 -4.53
C ASP A 32 0.68 -9.83 -3.85
N PRO A 33 -0.55 -9.31 -3.70
CA PRO A 33 -0.80 -7.96 -3.15
C PRO A 33 -0.68 -7.93 -1.63
N LEU A 34 -0.87 -9.06 -0.95
CA LEU A 34 -0.89 -9.15 0.51
C LEU A 34 0.38 -8.60 1.19
N PRO A 35 1.61 -8.93 0.77
CA PRO A 35 2.82 -8.39 1.38
C PRO A 35 2.90 -6.86 1.26
N TYR A 36 2.49 -6.30 0.12
CA TYR A 36 2.49 -4.85 -0.08
C TYR A 36 1.44 -4.14 0.76
N VAL A 37 0.23 -4.71 0.86
CA VAL A 37 -0.81 -4.20 1.76
C VAL A 37 -0.35 -4.27 3.21
N ARG A 38 0.31 -5.36 3.62
CA ARG A 38 0.87 -5.50 4.97
C ARG A 38 1.96 -4.47 5.27
N ARG A 39 2.82 -4.16 4.30
CA ARG A 39 3.81 -3.08 4.41
C ARG A 39 3.12 -1.73 4.59
N HIS A 40 2.12 -1.45 3.76
CA HIS A 40 1.36 -0.20 3.81
C HIS A 40 0.72 0.04 5.18
N ILE A 41 0.00 -0.94 5.73
CA ILE A 41 -0.65 -0.82 7.04
C ILE A 41 0.35 -0.68 8.19
N CYS A 42 1.59 -1.16 8.03
CA CYS A 42 2.66 -0.98 9.01
C CYS A 42 3.35 0.39 8.91
N GLY A 43 2.98 1.21 7.91
CA GLY A 43 3.63 2.48 7.63
C GLY A 43 4.95 2.35 6.86
N ASP A 44 5.20 1.21 6.22
CA ASP A 44 6.18 1.14 5.15
C ASP A 44 5.51 1.69 3.90
N TRP A 45 5.94 2.88 3.47
CA TRP A 45 5.31 3.57 2.35
C TRP A 45 5.91 3.20 0.98
N GLY A 46 6.91 2.31 0.96
CA GLY A 46 7.64 1.91 -0.24
C GLY A 46 8.47 3.04 -0.85
N ASP A 47 8.46 3.12 -2.18
CA ASP A 47 9.21 4.04 -3.04
C ASP A 47 8.42 5.34 -3.29
N VAL A 48 8.06 6.02 -2.19
CA VAL A 48 7.47 7.36 -2.24
C VAL A 48 8.51 8.41 -1.87
N ARG A 49 8.37 9.61 -2.47
CA ARG A 49 9.17 10.79 -2.14
C ARG A 49 9.08 11.11 -0.64
N GLU A 50 10.14 11.68 -0.08
CA GLU A 50 10.21 12.03 1.35
C GLU A 50 9.05 12.94 1.79
N ASP A 51 8.66 13.91 0.97
CA ASP A 51 7.51 14.78 1.26
C ASP A 51 6.20 14.00 1.46
N HIS A 52 5.95 13.00 0.59
CA HIS A 52 4.80 12.12 0.71
C HIS A 52 4.91 11.18 1.90
N ARG A 53 6.12 10.75 2.25
CA ARG A 53 6.38 9.96 3.45
C ARG A 53 5.93 10.72 4.69
N HIS A 54 6.40 11.96 4.83
CA HIS A 54 6.01 12.84 5.94
C HIS A 54 4.51 13.14 5.94
N TYR A 55 3.91 13.35 4.77
CA TYR A 55 2.46 13.50 4.67
C TYR A 55 1.72 12.27 5.18
N ASN A 56 2.10 11.07 4.75
CA ASN A 56 1.47 9.82 5.19
C ASN A 56 1.62 9.62 6.70
N ASP A 57 2.82 9.82 7.25
CA ASP A 57 3.06 9.70 8.68
C ASP A 57 2.18 10.68 9.49
N ALA A 58 2.07 11.93 9.03
CA ALA A 58 1.17 12.89 9.65
C ALA A 58 -0.31 12.50 9.47
N ALA A 59 -0.70 11.96 8.33
CA ALA A 59 -2.06 11.53 8.03
C ALA A 59 -2.49 10.28 8.82
N VAL A 60 -1.55 9.42 9.23
CA VAL A 60 -1.83 8.31 10.16
C VAL A 60 -2.32 8.86 11.50
N GLU A 61 -1.73 9.94 12.01
CA GLU A 61 -2.09 10.52 13.31
C GLU A 61 -3.25 11.53 13.24
N ARG A 62 -3.26 12.37 12.20
CA ARG A 62 -4.17 13.52 12.07
C ARG A 62 -5.39 13.23 11.20
N GLY A 63 -5.41 12.08 10.53
CA GLY A 63 -6.35 11.79 9.46
C GLY A 63 -5.91 12.41 8.12
N GLY A 64 -6.40 11.84 7.02
CA GLY A 64 -5.99 12.19 5.65
C GLY A 64 -5.74 10.93 4.83
N TYR A 65 -5.78 10.99 3.50
CA TYR A 65 -5.54 9.80 2.69
C TYR A 65 -4.09 9.32 2.83
N LEU A 66 -3.85 8.04 2.55
CA LEU A 66 -2.50 7.47 2.53
C LEU A 66 -2.23 6.91 1.14
N LEU A 67 -1.00 7.07 0.67
CA LEU A 67 -0.57 6.54 -0.60
C LEU A 67 0.81 5.90 -0.48
N SER A 68 0.92 4.64 -0.88
CA SER A 68 2.19 3.94 -1.04
C SER A 68 2.40 3.52 -2.47
N SER A 69 3.66 3.39 -2.84
CA SER A 69 4.09 2.93 -4.15
C SER A 69 5.17 1.89 -3.97
N TYR A 70 5.10 0.78 -4.70
CA TYR A 70 6.09 -0.29 -4.65
C TYR A 70 6.48 -0.68 -6.07
N ALA A 71 7.76 -0.54 -6.42
CA ALA A 71 8.25 -1.04 -7.70
C ALA A 71 8.06 -2.56 -7.77
N ILE A 72 7.31 -3.03 -8.77
CA ILE A 72 7.12 -4.46 -9.06
C ILE A 72 7.88 -4.89 -10.32
N SER A 73 8.12 -3.95 -11.23
CA SER A 73 8.89 -4.13 -12.48
C SER A 73 9.60 -2.81 -12.84
N ASP A 74 10.52 -2.86 -13.80
CA ASP A 74 11.34 -1.72 -14.27
C ASP A 74 10.50 -0.48 -14.67
N SER A 75 9.29 -0.71 -15.21
CA SER A 75 8.37 0.33 -15.66
C SER A 75 7.00 0.28 -14.97
N SER A 76 6.84 -0.48 -13.88
CA SER A 76 5.54 -0.63 -13.23
C SER A 76 5.70 -0.68 -11.73
N ALA A 77 4.88 0.12 -11.05
CA ALA A 77 4.76 0.11 -9.61
C ALA A 77 3.32 -0.21 -9.19
N LEU A 78 3.20 -0.90 -8.06
CA LEU A 78 1.96 -1.16 -7.37
C LEU A 78 1.70 0.00 -6.41
N CYS A 79 0.63 0.74 -6.68
CA CYS A 79 0.13 1.78 -5.81
C CYS A 79 -0.91 1.21 -4.84
N ILE A 80 -0.81 1.60 -3.57
CA ILE A 80 -1.80 1.29 -2.54
C ILE A 80 -2.29 2.60 -1.95
N PHE A 81 -3.58 2.86 -2.10
CA PHE A 81 -4.24 4.05 -1.61
C PHE A 81 -5.24 3.68 -0.53
N THR A 82 -5.19 4.33 0.62
CA THR A 82 -6.20 4.19 1.67
C THR A 82 -6.88 5.53 1.90
N GLU A 83 -8.21 5.53 1.88
CA GLU A 83 -9.02 6.72 2.13
C GLU A 83 -8.79 7.31 3.52
N ALA A 84 -9.10 8.60 3.69
CA ALA A 84 -8.91 9.31 4.96
C ALA A 84 -9.67 8.66 6.13
N ASP A 85 -10.85 8.08 5.89
CA ASP A 85 -11.64 7.37 6.90
C ASP A 85 -11.18 5.91 7.12
N ARG A 86 -10.13 5.46 6.41
CA ARG A 86 -9.58 4.10 6.50
C ARG A 86 -10.59 2.97 6.20
N ARG A 87 -11.70 3.30 5.53
CA ARG A 87 -12.75 2.33 5.18
C ARG A 87 -12.42 1.53 3.94
N LEU A 88 -11.65 2.09 3.02
CA LEU A 88 -11.31 1.46 1.76
C LEU A 88 -9.83 1.65 1.47
N THR A 89 -9.21 0.55 1.07
CA THR A 89 -7.87 0.47 0.54
C THR A 89 -7.95 -0.05 -0.89
N ALA A 90 -7.53 0.76 -1.85
CA ALA A 90 -7.46 0.42 -3.26
C ALA A 90 -6.02 0.07 -3.64
N VAL A 91 -5.87 -1.03 -4.37
CA VAL A 91 -4.58 -1.46 -4.94
C VAL A 91 -4.69 -1.42 -6.45
N PHE A 92 -3.79 -0.69 -7.10
CA PHE A 92 -3.80 -0.47 -8.55
C PHE A 92 -2.37 -0.29 -9.06
N LEU A 93 -2.16 -0.39 -10.38
CA LEU A 93 -0.84 -0.15 -10.96
C LEU A 93 -0.67 1.34 -11.30
N SER A 94 0.55 1.87 -11.17
CA SER A 94 0.86 3.25 -11.54
C SER A 94 0.63 3.54 -13.02
N ASP A 95 0.75 2.52 -13.89
CA ASP A 95 0.52 2.62 -15.33
C ASP A 95 -0.98 2.59 -15.73
N GLU A 96 -1.90 2.38 -14.78
CA GLU A 96 -3.34 2.44 -15.08
C GLU A 96 -3.87 3.88 -15.21
N HIS A 97 -3.03 4.92 -15.06
CA HIS A 97 -3.43 6.33 -15.10
C HIS A 97 -2.52 7.20 -15.99
#